data_AF-A0A9E4ZPQ1-F1
#
_entry.id   AF-A0A9E4ZPQ1-F1
#
_cell.length_a   1.000
_cell.length_b   1.000
_cell.length_c   1.000
_cell.angle_alpha   90.00
_cell.angle_beta   90.00
_cell.angle_gamma   90.00
#
_symmetry.space_group_name_H-M   'P 1'
#
loop_
_entity.id
_entity.type
_entity.pdbx_description
1 polymer ?
#
loop_
_entity_poly.entity_id
_entity_poly.type
_entity_poly.pdbx_seq_one_letter_code
_entity_poly.pdbx_strand_id
1 'polypeptide(L)' 'MVRVLKCPRCGFTGRAEEFIFIQEVTLQYTSKGIQLEERERPLTVVCPRCGEGFPLEPPYAKLLEKINR' A
#
# COMPACT_ATOMS: atom_id res chain seq x y z
N MET A 1 13.42 14.10 8.37
CA MET A 1 13.75 12.71 8.76
C MET A 1 13.77 11.87 7.49
N VAL A 2 14.93 11.34 7.09
CA VAL A 2 15.02 10.41 5.95
C VAL A 2 14.42 9.08 6.39
N ARG A 3 13.24 8.71 5.86
CA ARG A 3 12.63 7.42 6.15
C ARG A 3 13.30 6.37 5.25
N VAL A 4 14.02 5.45 5.88
CA VAL A 4 14.66 4.31 5.21
C VAL A 4 13.63 3.19 5.08
N LEU A 5 13.50 2.61 3.89
CA LEU A 5 12.63 1.47 3.60
C LEU A 5 13.47 0.24 3.24
N LYS A 6 13.01 -0.93 3.67
CA LYS A 6 13.59 -2.22 3.32
C LYS A 6 12.60 -3.05 2.53
N CYS A 7 13.00 -3.48 1.34
CA CYS A 7 12.22 -4.42 0.55
C CYS A 7 12.17 -5.80 1.24
N PRO A 8 10.98 -6.33 1.54
CA PRO A 8 10.84 -7.63 2.20
C PRO A 8 11.14 -8.82 1.25
N ARG A 9 11.25 -8.57 -0.06
CA ARG A 9 11.49 -9.60 -1.08
C ARG A 9 12.98 -9.81 -1.36
N CYS A 10 13.70 -8.75 -1.72
CA CYS A 10 15.12 -8.82 -2.09
C CYS A 10 16.09 -8.25 -1.04
N GLY A 11 15.58 -7.66 0.04
CA GLY A 11 16.40 -7.09 1.11
C GLY A 11 17.05 -5.74 0.81
N PHE A 12 16.78 -5.12 -0.36
CA PHE A 12 17.25 -3.77 -0.69
C PHE A 12 16.79 -2.76 0.38
N THR A 13 17.74 -1.95 0.86
CA THR A 13 17.49 -0.87 1.82
C THR A 13 17.82 0.45 1.14
N GLY A 14 16.87 1.37 1.10
CA GLY A 14 17.00 2.64 0.39
C GLY A 14 16.18 3.74 1.03
N ARG A 15 16.31 4.96 0.52
CA ARG A 15 15.46 6.07 0.94
C ARG A 15 14.06 5.88 0.37
N ALA A 16 13.02 6.32 1.10
CA ALA A 16 11.64 6.21 0.62
C ALA A 16 11.44 6.79 -0.80
N GLU A 17 12.16 7.87 -1.12
CA GLU A 17 12.18 8.56 -2.42
C GLU A 17 12.58 7.66 -3.61
N GLU A 18 13.32 6.59 -3.33
CA GLU A 18 13.84 5.65 -4.34
C GLU A 18 12.78 4.59 -4.72
N PHE A 19 11.67 4.52 -3.97
CA PHE A 19 10.58 3.58 -4.22
C PHE A 19 9.40 4.29 -4.90
N ILE A 20 8.62 3.53 -5.67
CA ILE A 20 7.37 4.03 -6.26
C ILE A 20 6.22 3.68 -5.31
N PHE A 21 5.33 4.64 -5.08
CA PHE A 21 4.13 4.47 -4.27
C PHE A 21 2.90 4.44 -5.16
N ILE A 22 2.06 3.42 -4.98
CA ILE A 22 0.84 3.19 -5.75
C ILE A 22 -0.32 3.12 -4.76
N GLN A 23 -1.32 3.97 -4.97
CA GLN A 23 -2.62 3.87 -4.31
C GLN A 23 -3.61 3.21 -5.25
N GLU A 24 -4.06 2.00 -4.90
CA GLU A 24 -5.14 1.34 -5.62
C GLU A 24 -6.49 1.94 -5.21
N VAL A 25 -7.34 2.21 -6.21
CA VAL A 25 -8.73 2.64 -6.03
C VAL A 25 -9.65 1.74 -6.85
N THR A 26 -10.75 1.30 -6.25
CA THR A 26 -11.78 0.53 -6.95
C THR A 26 -12.93 1.45 -7.32
N LEU A 27 -13.28 1.49 -8.60
CA LEU A 27 -14.46 2.18 -9.11
C LEU A 27 -15.52 1.13 -9.47
N GLN A 28 -16.70 1.24 -8.86
CA GLN A 28 -17.85 0.40 -9.15
C GLN A 28 -18.76 1.14 -10.12
N TYR A 29 -18.97 0.57 -11.31
CA TYR A 29 -19.93 1.11 -12.27
C TYR A 29 -21.31 0.48 -12.04
N THR A 30 -22.29 1.29 -11.66
CA THR A 30 -23.65 0.85 -11.32
C THR A 30 -24.68 1.59 -12.16
N SER A 31 -25.96 1.18 -12.10
CA SER A 31 -27.07 1.93 -12.71
C SER A 31 -27.26 3.34 -12.12
N LYS A 32 -26.67 3.61 -10.94
CA LYS A 32 -26.65 4.93 -10.28
C LYS A 32 -25.39 5.75 -10.62
N GLY A 33 -24.52 5.24 -11.50
CA GLY A 33 -23.26 5.88 -11.90
C GLY A 33 -22.02 5.22 -11.28
N ILE A 34 -20.89 5.95 -11.34
CA ILE A 34 -19.60 5.53 -10.78
C ILE A 34 -19.61 5.76 -9.27
N GLN A 35 -19.39 4.71 -8.49
CA GLN A 35 -19.22 4.76 -7.05
C GLN A 35 -17.79 4.39 -6.68
N LEU A 36 -17.18 5.17 -5.79
CA LEU A 36 -15.88 4.85 -5.22
C LEU A 36 -16.06 3.82 -4.10
N GLU A 37 -15.24 2.77 -4.09
CA GLU A 37 -15.20 1.87 -2.94
C GLU A 37 -14.65 2.63 -1.71
N GLU A 38 -15.41 2.68 -0.61
CA GLU A 38 -15.02 3.38 0.62
C GLU A 38 -13.90 2.66 1.41
N ARG A 39 -13.55 1.44 1.00
CA ARG A 39 -12.55 0.63 1.67
C ARG A 39 -11.15 1.23 1.46
N GLU A 40 -10.54 1.66 2.54
CA GLU A 40 -9.13 2.07 2.54
C GLU A 40 -8.21 0.85 2.29
N ARG A 41 -7.37 0.94 1.26
CA ARG A 41 -6.33 -0.04 0.95
C ARG A 41 -4.96 0.52 1.33
N PRO A 42 -4.05 -0.30 1.88
CA PRO A 42 -2.70 0.14 2.20
C PRO A 42 -1.97 0.57 0.92
N LEU A 43 -1.11 1.58 1.03
CA LEU A 43 -0.22 2.00 -0.05
C LEU A 43 0.67 0.82 -0.48
N THR A 44 0.73 0.57 -1.78
CA THR A 44 1.68 -0.39 -2.35
C THR A 44 2.97 0.33 -2.67
N VAL A 45 4.08 -0.25 -2.23
CA VAL A 45 5.44 0.23 -2.49
C VAL A 45 6.10 -0.72 -3.47
N VAL A 46 6.66 -0.19 -4.56
CA VAL A 46 7.37 -0.98 -5.57
C VAL A 46 8.87 -0.81 -5.40
N CYS A 47 9.58 -1.93 -5.27
CA CYS A 47 11.03 -1.92 -5.11
C CYS A 47 11.73 -1.58 -6.44
N PRO A 48 12.64 -0.60 -6.50
CA PRO A 48 13.37 -0.26 -7.72
C PRO A 48 14.35 -1.37 -8.16
N ARG A 49 14.69 -2.30 -7.25
CA ARG A 49 15.69 -3.34 -7.49
C ARG A 49 15.10 -4.64 -8.04
N CYS A 50 13.98 -5.10 -7.47
CA CYS A 50 13.37 -6.37 -7.89
C CYS A 50 12.01 -6.20 -8.56
N GLY A 51 11.45 -4.98 -8.63
CA GLY A 51 10.15 -4.70 -9.26
C GLY A 51 8.92 -5.17 -8.48
N GLU A 52 9.13 -5.91 -7.39
CA GLU A 52 8.03 -6.44 -6.58
C GLU A 52 7.32 -5.35 -5.77
N GLY A 53 5.99 -5.39 -5.79
CA GLY A 53 5.11 -4.59 -4.95
C GLY A 53 4.90 -5.22 -3.57
N PHE A 54 4.88 -4.41 -2.52
CA PHE A 54 4.55 -4.84 -1.17
C PHE A 54 3.79 -3.74 -0.41
N PRO A 55 2.92 -4.09 0.56
CA PRO A 55 2.17 -3.07 1.28
C PRO A 55 3.09 -2.32 2.26
N LEU A 56 2.94 -1.00 2.33
CA LEU A 56 3.71 -0.13 3.24
C LEU A 56 3.38 -0.42 4.71
N GLU A 57 2.14 -0.81 4.97
CA GLU A 57 1.60 -1.15 6.28
C GLU A 57 0.97 -2.54 6.21
N PRO A 58 0.89 -3.30 7.32
CA PRO A 58 0.21 -4.58 7.33
C PRO A 58 -1.25 -4.42 6.83
N PRO A 59 -1.72 -5.25 5.89
CA PRO A 59 -3.01 -5.04 5.20
C PRO A 59 -4.24 -5.11 6.12
N TYR A 60 -4.07 -5.65 7.33
CA TYR A 60 -5.12 -5.78 8.33
C TYR A 60 -4.87 -4.95 9.59
N ALA A 61 -3.89 -4.04 9.60
CA ALA A 61 -3.56 -3.26 10.79
C ALA A 61 -4.80 -2.57 11.38
N LYS A 62 -5.56 -1.83 10.55
CA LYS A 62 -6.80 -1.15 10.95
C LYS A 62 -7.92 -2.11 11.39
N LEU A 63 -7.95 -3.33 10.84
CA LEU A 63 -8.93 -4.35 11.26
C LEU A 63 -8.56 -4.91 12.63
N LEU A 64 -7.28 -5.19 12.86
CA LEU A 64 -6.76 -5.69 14.14
C LEU A 64 -6.93 -4.66 15.26
N GLU A 65 -6.76 -3.37 14.97
CA GLU A 65 -7.05 -2.27 15.91
C GLU A 65 -8.52 -2.24 16.35
N LYS A 66 -9.46 -2.54 15.43
CA LYS A 66 -10.90 -2.57 15.74
C LYS A 66 -11.31 -3.81 16.54
N ILE A 67 -10.64 -4.95 16.33
CA ILE A 67 -10.95 -6.22 17.02
C ILE A 67 -10.40 -6.23 18.45
N ASN A 68 -9.26 -5.58 18.68
CA ASN A 68 -8.61 -5.54 20.00
C ASN A 68 -9.13 -4.42 20.92
N ARG A 69 -10.28 -3.81 20.59
CA ARG A 69 -10.90 -2.71 21.33
C ARG A 69 -12.25 -3.16 21.89
#